data_AF-A0AAE7E6B0-F1
#
_entry.id   AF-A0AAE7E6B0-F1
#
_cell.length_a   1.000
_cell.length_b   1.000
_cell.length_c   1.000
_cell.angle_alpha   90.00
_cell.angle_beta   90.00
_cell.angle_gamma   90.00
#
_symmetry.space_group_name_H-M   'P 1'
#
loop_
_entity.id
_entity.type
_entity.pdbx_description
1 polymer ?
#
loop_
_entity_poly.entity_id
_entity_poly.type
_entity_poly.pdbx_seq_one_letter_code
_entity_poly.pdbx_strand_id
1 'polypeptide(L)'
;MLLTSYTLPIWLLLIISVLALVSIIKFLLLLTSSKKAEYTKYLEDFIYDANWRWKWEKDEIIDIQCYCPKCDSILVYDESSCHTRYTEVVKTDFICEKCDSQIVTSIPGGNKKYAINAVKREIQRRIRTQEYKK
;
A
#
# COMPACT_ATOMS: atom_id res chain seq x y z
N MET A 1 -56.40 2.46 23.67
CA MET A 1 -56.63 1.75 22.40
C MET A 1 -56.54 2.78 21.28
N LEU A 2 -55.35 3.00 20.72
CA LEU A 2 -55.13 3.93 19.60
C LEU A 2 -54.46 3.14 18.48
N LEU A 3 -55.28 2.35 17.77
CA LEU A 3 -54.90 1.80 16.47
C LEU A 3 -55.75 2.55 15.45
N THR A 4 -55.31 3.76 15.09
CA THR A 4 -55.84 4.48 13.93
C THR A 4 -55.31 3.81 12.68
N SER A 5 -56.22 3.22 11.89
CA SER A 5 -55.92 2.64 10.59
C SER A 5 -55.77 3.76 9.57
N TYR A 6 -54.53 4.10 9.20
CA TYR A 6 -54.26 5.04 8.11
C TYR A 6 -54.29 4.31 6.78
N THR A 7 -55.21 4.73 5.89
CA THR A 7 -55.22 4.28 4.50
C THR A 7 -54.10 4.97 3.74
N LEU A 8 -52.93 4.33 3.69
CA LEU A 8 -51.81 4.81 2.89
C LEU A 8 -52.11 4.62 1.41
N PRO A 9 -52.04 5.70 0.60
CA PRO A 9 -52.35 5.57 -0.80
C PRO A 9 -51.21 4.87 -1.54
N ILE A 10 -51.56 3.95 -2.44
CA ILE A 10 -50.63 3.02 -3.09
C ILE A 10 -49.52 3.76 -3.86
N TRP A 11 -49.83 4.91 -4.46
CA TRP A 11 -48.84 5.72 -5.19
C TRP A 11 -47.69 6.21 -4.30
N LEU A 12 -47.96 6.51 -3.02
CA LEU A 12 -46.95 6.94 -2.06
C LEU A 12 -46.00 5.79 -1.70
N LEU A 13 -46.53 4.56 -1.57
CA LEU A 13 -45.72 3.35 -1.36
C LEU A 13 -44.82 3.06 -2.57
N LEU A 14 -45.31 3.27 -3.79
CA LEU A 14 -44.50 3.12 -5.01
C LEU A 14 -43.33 4.11 -5.04
N ILE A 15 -43.57 5.38 -4.69
CA ILE A 15 -42.52 6.40 -4.64
C ILE A 15 -41.44 6.02 -3.62
N ILE A 16 -41.84 5.62 -2.40
CA ILE A 16 -40.91 5.19 -1.36
C ILE A 16 -40.11 3.96 -1.82
N SER A 17 -40.77 3.00 -2.45
CA SER A 17 -40.12 1.79 -2.99
C SER A 17 -39.06 2.13 -4.04
N VAL A 18 -39.36 3.05 -4.96
CA VAL A 18 -38.40 3.48 -6.00
C VAL A 18 -37.19 4.19 -5.38
N LEU A 19 -37.42 5.10 -4.42
CA LEU A 19 -36.33 5.81 -3.74
C LEU A 19 -35.44 4.87 -2.93
N ALA A 20 -36.05 3.89 -2.24
CA ALA A 20 -35.32 2.86 -1.51
C ALA A 20 -34.47 2.01 -2.46
N LEU A 21 -35.03 1.58 -3.59
CA LEU A 21 -34.33 0.78 -4.59
C LEU A 21 -33.13 1.54 -5.18
N VAL A 22 -33.30 2.82 -5.55
CA VAL A 22 -32.21 3.66 -6.06
C VAL A 22 -31.10 3.83 -5.03
N SER A 23 -31.46 4.00 -3.75
CA SER A 23 -30.49 4.15 -2.66
C SER A 23 -29.69 2.87 -2.43
N ILE A 24 -30.36 1.70 -2.45
CA ILE A 24 -29.72 0.38 -2.34
C ILE A 24 -28.76 0.16 -3.52
N ILE A 25 -29.19 0.46 -4.75
CA ILE A 25 -28.35 0.32 -5.94
C ILE A 25 -27.11 1.20 -5.83
N LYS A 26 -27.25 2.47 -5.43
CA LYS A 26 -26.11 3.38 -5.24
C LYS A 26 -25.16 2.90 -4.15
N PHE A 27 -25.69 2.39 -3.03
CA PHE A 27 -24.89 1.85 -1.94
C PHE A 27 -24.11 0.60 -2.36
N LEU A 28 -24.74 -0.31 -3.10
CA LEU A 28 -24.08 -1.49 -3.68
C LEU A 28 -23.03 -1.10 -4.72
N LEU A 29 -23.30 -0.09 -5.56
CA LEU A 29 -22.33 0.45 -6.50
C LEU A 29 -21.13 1.08 -5.78
N LEU A 30 -21.33 1.79 -4.67
CA LEU A 30 -20.23 2.32 -3.86
C LEU A 30 -19.37 1.21 -3.24
N LEU A 31 -19.99 0.13 -2.76
CA LEU A 31 -19.28 -1.02 -2.21
C LEU A 31 -18.48 -1.79 -3.28
N THR A 32 -19.04 -1.92 -4.49
CA THR A 32 -18.42 -2.66 -5.61
C THR A 32 -17.47 -1.80 -6.43
N SER A 33 -17.59 -0.48 -6.39
CA SER A 33 -16.74 0.47 -7.10
C SER A 33 -15.38 0.69 -6.43
N SER A 34 -14.96 -0.18 -5.51
CA SER A 34 -13.54 -0.53 -5.38
C SER A 34 -13.07 -1.23 -6.65
N LYS A 35 -13.17 -0.57 -7.81
CA LYS A 35 -12.39 -0.91 -8.99
C LYS A 35 -10.97 -0.99 -8.45
N LYS A 36 -10.39 -2.20 -8.40
CA LYS A 36 -9.00 -2.40 -7.99
C LYS A 36 -8.20 -1.34 -8.70
N ALA A 37 -7.77 -0.34 -7.95
CA ALA A 37 -7.23 0.86 -8.55
C ALA A 37 -6.01 0.44 -9.37
N GLU A 38 -5.77 1.08 -10.50
CA GLU A 38 -4.74 0.67 -11.47
C GLU A 38 -3.36 0.45 -10.81
N TYR A 39 -3.07 1.24 -9.76
CA TYR A 39 -1.88 1.11 -8.92
C TYR A 39 -1.73 -0.26 -8.23
N THR A 40 -2.78 -1.05 -8.07
CA THR A 40 -2.69 -2.39 -7.46
C THR A 40 -1.93 -3.39 -8.34
N LYS A 41 -1.65 -3.05 -9.61
CA LYS A 41 -0.75 -3.80 -10.48
C LYS A 41 0.72 -3.40 -10.34
N TYR A 42 1.00 -2.25 -9.71
CA TYR A 42 2.34 -1.77 -9.41
C TYR A 42 2.85 -2.53 -8.18
N LEU A 43 3.64 -3.58 -8.41
CA LEU A 43 4.09 -4.56 -7.41
C LEU A 43 5.60 -4.57 -7.20
N GLU A 44 6.35 -3.94 -8.12
CA GLU A 44 7.80 -3.83 -8.04
C GLU A 44 8.30 -2.54 -8.67
N ASP A 45 9.44 -2.05 -8.20
CA ASP A 45 10.14 -0.90 -8.79
C ASP A 45 11.61 -0.84 -8.31
N PHE A 46 12.42 -0.06 -9.02
CA PHE A 46 13.78 0.29 -8.66
C PHE A 46 13.79 1.58 -7.82
N ILE A 47 14.18 1.46 -6.56
CA ILE A 47 14.17 2.55 -5.57
C ILE A 47 15.44 2.46 -4.72
N TYR A 48 16.13 3.58 -4.51
CA TYR A 48 17.40 3.63 -3.77
C TYR A 48 18.40 2.58 -4.26
N ASP A 49 18.61 2.48 -5.57
CA ASP A 49 19.58 1.57 -6.18
C ASP A 49 19.36 0.05 -5.94
N ALA A 50 18.16 -0.34 -5.52
CA ALA A 50 17.76 -1.73 -5.35
C ALA A 50 16.37 -2.03 -5.92
N ASN A 51 16.12 -3.30 -6.23
CA ASN A 51 14.81 -3.77 -6.66
C ASN A 51 13.95 -4.00 -5.42
N TRP A 52 12.77 -3.38 -5.36
CA TRP A 52 11.81 -3.59 -4.29
C TRP A 52 10.57 -4.27 -4.84
N ARG A 53 10.07 -5.28 -4.11
CA ARG A 53 8.82 -5.97 -4.43
C ARG A 53 7.89 -5.90 -3.22
N TRP A 54 6.60 -5.81 -3.47
CA TRP A 54 5.58 -5.75 -2.42
C TRP A 54 4.27 -6.36 -2.89
N LYS A 55 3.31 -6.47 -1.97
CA LYS A 55 1.95 -6.94 -2.25
C LYS A 55 0.94 -5.88 -1.85
N TRP A 56 -0.23 -5.95 -2.47
CA TRP A 56 -1.40 -5.16 -2.10
C TRP A 56 -2.37 -6.02 -1.30
N GLU A 57 -2.75 -5.54 -0.14
CA GLU A 57 -3.90 -6.04 0.60
C GLU A 57 -4.90 -4.90 0.73
N LYS A 58 -6.02 -4.99 -0.01
CA LYS A 58 -6.96 -3.88 -0.21
C LYS A 58 -6.23 -2.67 -0.80
N ASP A 59 -6.17 -1.55 -0.06
CA ASP A 59 -5.49 -0.31 -0.43
C ASP A 59 -4.17 -0.11 0.32
N GLU A 60 -3.67 -1.15 1.01
CA GLU A 60 -2.42 -1.09 1.78
C GLU A 60 -1.28 -1.87 1.12
N ILE A 61 -0.09 -1.25 1.15
CA ILE A 61 1.18 -1.89 0.76
C ILE A 61 1.67 -2.75 1.93
N ILE A 62 1.86 -4.03 1.67
CA ILE A 62 2.34 -5.05 2.62
C ILE A 62 3.51 -5.85 2.02
N ASP A 63 4.23 -6.59 2.87
CA ASP A 63 5.30 -7.53 2.46
C ASP A 63 6.36 -6.91 1.55
N ILE A 64 6.83 -5.70 1.91
CA ILE A 64 7.90 -5.01 1.16
C ILE A 64 9.22 -5.73 1.41
N GLN A 65 9.85 -6.17 0.33
CA GLN A 65 11.11 -6.91 0.33
C GLN A 65 12.10 -6.29 -0.66
N CYS A 66 13.38 -6.32 -0.31
CA CYS A 66 14.46 -5.80 -1.11
C CYS A 66 15.21 -6.94 -1.81
N TYR A 67 15.46 -6.80 -3.10
CA TYR A 67 16.05 -7.80 -3.98
C TYR A 67 17.33 -7.25 -4.63
N CYS A 68 18.33 -8.13 -4.77
CA CYS A 68 19.56 -7.81 -5.46
C CYS A 68 19.30 -7.57 -6.95
N PRO A 69 19.69 -6.42 -7.53
CA PRO A 69 19.51 -6.16 -8.95
C PRO A 69 20.38 -7.04 -9.85
N LYS A 70 21.44 -7.67 -9.31
CA LYS A 70 22.35 -8.54 -10.08
C LYS A 70 21.91 -10.00 -10.14
N CYS A 71 21.42 -10.57 -9.04
CA CYS A 71 21.16 -12.01 -8.93
C CYS A 71 19.75 -12.37 -8.41
N ASP A 72 18.90 -11.37 -8.18
CA ASP A 72 17.51 -11.51 -7.72
C ASP A 72 17.33 -12.24 -6.37
N SER A 73 18.38 -12.35 -5.55
CA SER A 73 18.24 -12.85 -4.18
C SER A 73 17.65 -11.77 -3.26
N ILE A 74 16.86 -12.19 -2.28
CA ILE A 74 16.42 -11.31 -1.19
C ILE A 74 17.66 -10.81 -0.44
N LEU A 75 17.71 -9.51 -0.16
CA LEU A 75 18.79 -8.89 0.58
C LEU A 75 18.59 -9.04 2.08
N VAL A 76 19.67 -9.36 2.78
CA VAL A 76 19.75 -9.32 4.25
C VAL A 76 19.98 -7.87 4.67
N TYR A 77 19.57 -7.50 5.87
CA TYR A 77 19.74 -6.14 6.39
C TYR A 77 20.69 -6.12 7.58
N ASP A 78 21.49 -5.06 7.68
CA ASP A 78 22.31 -4.73 8.83
C ASP A 78 21.92 -3.34 9.36
N GLU A 79 21.48 -3.30 10.62
CA GLU A 79 21.08 -2.09 11.35
C GLU A 79 21.98 -1.81 12.55
N SER A 80 23.17 -2.44 12.62
CA SER A 80 24.14 -2.27 13.71
C SER A 80 24.47 -0.80 13.97
N SER A 81 24.58 0.02 12.92
CA SER A 81 24.83 1.47 13.04
C SER A 81 23.71 2.25 13.76
N CYS A 82 22.52 1.68 13.91
CA CYS A 82 21.44 2.27 14.69
C CYS A 82 21.63 2.12 16.20
N HIS A 83 22.59 1.29 16.62
CA HIS A 83 22.87 0.97 18.02
C HIS A 83 24.26 1.44 18.47
N THR A 84 25.07 1.98 17.56
CA THR A 84 26.43 2.48 17.84
C THR A 84 26.45 4.00 18.10
N ARG A 85 27.60 4.50 18.57
CA ARG A 85 27.77 5.84 19.16
C ARG A 85 27.36 6.98 18.22
N TYR A 86 27.01 8.13 18.82
CA TYR A 86 26.51 9.40 18.25
C TYR A 86 27.25 9.99 17.02
N THR A 87 28.39 9.43 16.63
CA THR A 87 29.25 9.92 15.54
C THR A 87 29.03 9.22 14.21
N GLU A 88 28.31 8.09 14.17
CA GLU A 88 28.00 7.37 12.93
C GLU A 88 26.63 7.80 12.39
N VAL A 89 26.55 8.01 11.07
CA VAL A 89 25.28 8.31 10.40
C VAL A 89 24.41 7.06 10.49
N VAL A 90 23.34 7.15 11.27
CA VAL A 90 22.34 6.08 11.44
C VAL A 90 21.84 5.63 10.07
N LYS A 91 22.02 4.36 9.73
CA LYS A 91 21.58 3.78 8.46
C LYS A 91 21.21 2.31 8.59
N THR A 92 20.45 1.81 7.62
CA THR A 92 20.24 0.38 7.40
C THR A 92 20.88 -0.01 6.07
N ASP A 93 21.83 -0.92 6.11
CA ASP A 93 22.48 -1.48 4.93
C ASP A 93 21.73 -2.72 4.45
N PHE A 94 21.57 -2.88 3.15
CA PHE A 94 20.99 -4.06 2.51
C PHE A 94 22.07 -4.79 1.71
N ILE A 95 22.33 -6.03 2.09
CA ILE A 95 23.50 -6.81 1.71
C ILE A 95 23.07 -8.04 0.92
N CYS A 96 23.79 -8.33 -0.16
CA CYS A 96 23.56 -9.52 -0.96
C CYS A 96 24.57 -10.61 -0.62
N GLU A 97 24.15 -11.65 0.11
CA GLU A 97 25.02 -12.77 0.49
C GLU A 97 25.53 -13.59 -0.71
N LYS A 98 24.78 -13.60 -1.82
CA LYS A 98 25.13 -14.36 -3.03
C LYS A 98 26.11 -13.62 -3.95
N CYS A 99 26.24 -12.29 -3.80
CA CYS A 99 27.16 -11.46 -4.57
C CYS A 99 28.29 -10.96 -3.66
N ASP A 100 29.09 -11.88 -3.13
CA ASP A 100 30.27 -11.59 -2.30
C ASP A 100 29.96 -10.75 -1.05
N SER A 101 28.75 -10.84 -0.51
CA SER A 101 28.30 -10.04 0.64
C SER A 101 28.44 -8.53 0.43
N GLN A 102 28.32 -8.06 -0.81
CA GLN A 102 28.39 -6.64 -1.12
C GLN A 102 27.15 -5.90 -0.58
N ILE A 103 27.35 -4.68 -0.06
CA ILE A 103 26.26 -3.75 0.23
C ILE A 103 25.68 -3.30 -1.12
N VAL A 104 24.39 -3.55 -1.33
CA VAL A 104 23.67 -3.14 -2.54
C VAL A 104 23.10 -1.75 -2.37
N THR A 105 22.53 -1.45 -1.20
CA THR A 105 21.98 -0.12 -0.90
C THR A 105 22.03 0.16 0.59
N SER A 106 22.00 1.45 0.95
CA SER A 106 22.00 1.95 2.31
C SER A 106 20.92 3.01 2.46
N ILE A 107 19.98 2.81 3.39
CA ILE A 107 18.93 3.79 3.68
C ILE A 107 19.29 4.55 4.96
N PRO A 108 19.53 5.88 4.89
CA PRO A 108 19.88 6.68 6.07
C PRO A 108 18.64 6.98 6.93
N GLY A 109 18.86 7.26 8.21
CA GLY A 109 17.88 7.86 9.12
C GLY A 109 17.23 6.91 10.13
N GLY A 110 17.44 5.60 10.04
CA GLY A 110 16.90 4.67 11.04
C GLY A 110 17.14 3.20 10.74
N ASN A 111 16.47 2.38 11.55
CA ASN A 111 16.48 0.92 11.52
C ASN A 111 15.69 0.33 10.34
N LYS A 112 15.62 -1.00 10.22
CA LYS A 112 14.88 -1.68 9.14
C LYS A 112 13.45 -1.17 9.00
N LYS A 113 12.72 -0.99 10.11
CA LYS A 113 11.33 -0.51 10.08
C LYS A 113 11.25 0.90 9.47
N TYR A 114 12.20 1.78 9.82
CA TYR A 114 12.30 3.10 9.19
C TYR A 114 12.57 2.97 7.68
N ALA A 115 13.55 2.14 7.31
CA ALA A 115 13.94 1.93 5.91
C ALA A 115 12.78 1.44 5.04
N ILE A 116 12.05 0.42 5.50
CA ILE A 116 10.84 -0.08 4.83
C ILE A 116 9.77 1.01 4.70
N ASN A 117 9.56 1.81 5.76
CA ASN A 117 8.61 2.92 5.71
C ASN A 117 9.05 4.05 4.76
N ALA A 118 10.35 4.28 4.59
CA ALA A 118 10.87 5.23 3.62
C ALA A 118 10.54 4.79 2.19
N VAL A 119 10.78 3.52 1.87
CA VAL A 119 10.39 2.92 0.59
C VAL A 119 8.88 2.99 0.38
N LYS A 120 8.07 2.65 1.40
CA LYS A 120 6.60 2.75 1.35
C LYS A 120 6.14 4.17 1.00
N ARG A 121 6.75 5.20 1.60
CA ARG A 121 6.44 6.61 1.28
C ARG A 121 6.80 6.96 -0.16
N GLU A 122 7.90 6.44 -0.67
CA GLU A 122 8.33 6.69 -2.05
C GLU A 122 7.39 6.01 -3.07
N ILE A 123 6.97 4.76 -2.81
CA ILE A 123 5.93 4.08 -3.59
C ILE A 123 4.64 4.92 -3.61
N GLN A 124 4.19 5.39 -2.44
CA GLN A 124 3.01 6.26 -2.34
C GLN A 124 3.18 7.60 -3.05
N ARG A 125 4.38 8.20 -3.03
CA ARG A 125 4.69 9.41 -3.79
C ARG A 125 4.54 9.15 -5.29
N ARG A 126 5.14 8.08 -5.82
CA ARG A 126 5.06 7.70 -7.24
C ARG A 126 3.63 7.39 -7.68
N ILE A 127 2.80 6.79 -6.81
CA ILE A 127 1.36 6.59 -7.07
C ILE A 127 0.64 7.94 -7.20
N ARG A 128 0.88 8.89 -6.28
CA ARG A 128 0.26 10.22 -6.33
C ARG A 128 0.69 11.03 -7.55
N THR A 129 1.96 10.92 -7.95
CA THR A 129 2.50 11.63 -9.13
C THR A 129 2.32 10.86 -10.44
N GLN A 130 1.67 9.68 -10.42
CA GLN A 130 1.48 8.79 -11.59
C GLN A 130 2.78 8.31 -12.25
N GLU A 131 3.92 8.40 -11.55
CA GLU A 131 5.23 7.94 -12.05
C GLU A 131 5.34 6.42 -12.16
N TYR A 132 4.46 5.67 -11.50
CA TYR A 132 4.41 4.20 -11.55
C TYR A 132 3.93 3.63 -12.89
N LYS A 133 3.42 4.48 -13.79
CA LYS A 133 2.86 4.10 -15.10
C LYS A 133 3.89 4.07 -16.23
N LYS A 134 5.16 4.33 -15.91
CA LYS A 134 6.24 4.44 -16.89
C LYS A 134 6.59 3.09 -17.52
#